data_AF-A0A7J8N8D1-F1
#
_entry.id   AF-A0A7J8N8D1-F1
#
_cell.length_a   1.000
_cell.length_b   1.000
_cell.length_c   1.000
_cell.angle_alpha   90.00
_cell.angle_beta   90.00
_cell.angle_gamma   90.00
#
_symmetry.space_group_name_H-M   'P 1'
#
loop_
_entity.id
_entity.type
_entity.pdbx_description
1 polymer ?
#
loop_
_entity_poly.entity_id
_entity_poly.type
_entity_poly.pdbx_seq_one_letter_code
_entity_poly.pdbx_strand_id
1 'polypeptide(L)'
;MNFELSDTATLEQCRAYKIELQKGISLFNRRPSKGIEFLINTKKVGNSPEEVAAFLKNNTAGLSETVIGDYLGEREEFALRVMHAYVDSFNFKSMDFGEAIRFFLCGFRLPGEAQKIDRIMEKFAERYCKCNPDSFTSADTAYVLAYSVIMLNTDAHNNMVKEKMTKSDFIQNNRGIDDGKDLPEEYLGALYDQIVKNEIKMNADSSLPQNKQANSLNKLSGMDGLLNLVNWKQTEEKPLGANGLLIGHIQEQFKAKTGKSESAYHHISDVAILRFMVEVCWGPMLA
;
A
#
# COMPACT_ATOMS: atom_id res chain seq x y z
N MET A 1 -33.51 30.74 34.29
CA MET A 1 -32.07 31.05 34.14
C MET A 1 -31.17 29.81 34.05
N ASN A 2 -31.66 28.59 33.83
CA ASN A 2 -30.82 27.38 33.77
C ASN A 2 -30.56 26.82 32.36
N PHE A 3 -31.14 27.41 31.31
CA PHE A 3 -31.01 26.91 29.93
C PHE A 3 -29.71 27.42 29.26
N GLU A 4 -29.41 28.72 29.38
CA GLU A 4 -28.20 29.34 28.80
C GLU A 4 -26.88 28.86 29.42
N LEU A 5 -26.88 28.43 30.69
CA LEU A 5 -25.71 27.86 31.37
C LEU A 5 -25.39 26.43 30.92
N SER A 6 -26.40 25.65 30.53
CA SER A 6 -26.22 24.30 30.02
C SER A 6 -25.69 24.31 28.58
N ASP A 7 -26.20 25.22 27.75
CA ASP A 7 -25.80 25.37 26.34
C ASP A 7 -24.38 25.96 26.19
N THR A 8 -23.97 26.87 27.09
CA THR A 8 -22.60 27.40 27.11
C THR A 8 -21.58 26.37 27.61
N ALA A 9 -21.92 25.60 28.66
CA ALA A 9 -21.08 24.52 29.16
C ALA A 9 -20.87 23.40 28.11
N THR A 10 -21.92 23.04 27.37
CA THR A 10 -21.80 22.05 26.27
C THR A 10 -21.00 22.58 25.09
N LEU A 11 -21.14 23.88 24.76
CA LEU A 11 -20.32 24.51 23.72
C LEU A 11 -18.83 24.56 24.08
N GLU A 12 -18.50 24.90 25.33
CA GLU A 12 -17.12 24.95 25.83
C GLU A 12 -16.49 23.55 25.88
N GLN A 13 -17.24 22.54 26.31
CA GLN A 13 -16.80 21.14 26.27
C GLN A 13 -16.56 20.65 24.84
N CYS A 14 -17.44 20.98 23.90
CA CYS A 14 -17.25 20.68 22.48
C CYS A 14 -15.99 21.37 21.90
N ARG A 15 -15.74 22.63 22.27
CA ARG A 15 -14.54 23.36 21.85
C ARG A 15 -13.27 22.74 22.43
N ALA A 16 -13.24 22.45 23.73
CA ALA A 16 -12.11 21.79 24.38
C ALA A 16 -11.81 20.42 23.76
N TYR A 17 -12.86 19.62 23.52
CA TYR A 17 -12.74 18.33 22.83
C TYR A 17 -12.09 18.47 21.45
N LYS A 18 -12.55 19.42 20.64
CA LYS A 18 -12.00 19.67 19.30
C LYS A 18 -10.55 20.13 19.34
N ILE A 19 -10.18 20.99 20.29
CA ILE A 19 -8.80 21.48 20.45
C ILE A 19 -7.85 20.32 20.80
N GLU A 20 -8.24 19.46 21.76
CA GLU A 20 -7.44 18.31 22.15
C GLU A 20 -7.31 17.28 21.02
N LEU A 21 -8.41 17.01 20.30
CA LEU A 21 -8.40 16.15 19.11
C LEU A 21 -7.41 16.67 18.06
N GLN A 22 -7.48 17.96 17.74
CA GLN A 22 -6.57 18.59 16.77
C GLN A 22 -5.11 18.59 17.23
N LYS A 23 -4.86 18.75 18.53
CA LYS A 23 -3.52 18.58 19.10
C LYS A 23 -3.00 17.15 18.93
N GLY A 24 -3.84 16.16 19.18
CA GLY A 24 -3.50 14.74 18.97
C GLY A 24 -3.21 14.42 17.51
N ILE A 25 -3.99 14.95 16.58
CA ILE A 25 -3.80 14.80 15.13
C ILE A 25 -2.50 15.48 14.67
N SER A 26 -2.23 16.69 15.15
CA SER A 26 -0.95 17.38 14.88
C SER A 26 0.24 16.59 15.41
N LEU A 27 0.10 15.96 16.58
CA LEU A 27 1.12 15.10 17.15
C LEU A 27 1.29 13.81 16.33
N PHE A 28 0.19 13.18 15.89
CA PHE A 28 0.21 12.02 15.01
C PHE A 28 0.98 12.31 13.72
N ASN A 29 0.64 13.42 13.03
CA ASN A 29 1.29 13.86 11.80
C ASN A 29 2.80 14.13 11.94
N ARG A 30 3.33 14.24 13.17
CA ARG A 30 4.76 14.42 13.46
C ARG A 30 5.41 13.16 14.03
N ARG A 31 4.68 12.41 14.87
CA ARG A 31 5.12 11.23 15.63
C ARG A 31 3.93 10.30 15.81
N PRO A 32 3.67 9.40 14.84
CA PRO A 32 2.44 8.60 14.79
C PRO A 32 2.10 7.87 16.09
N SER A 33 3.03 7.04 16.61
CA SER A 33 2.79 6.27 17.84
C SER A 33 2.45 7.16 19.04
N LYS A 34 3.16 8.30 19.21
CA LYS A 34 2.89 9.24 20.30
C LYS A 34 1.57 9.98 20.11
N GLY A 35 1.17 10.25 18.87
CA GLY A 35 -0.12 10.84 18.54
C GLY A 35 -1.27 9.93 18.92
N ILE A 36 -1.18 8.65 18.55
CA ILE A 36 -2.17 7.63 18.93
C ILE A 36 -2.23 7.47 20.45
N GLU A 37 -1.09 7.35 21.12
CA GLU A 37 -1.02 7.27 22.58
C GLU A 37 -1.70 8.48 23.26
N PHE A 38 -1.43 9.70 22.79
CA PHE A 38 -2.07 10.90 23.31
C PHE A 38 -3.60 10.89 23.10
N LEU A 39 -4.06 10.49 21.91
CA LEU A 39 -5.49 10.41 21.58
C LEU A 39 -6.23 9.37 22.44
N ILE A 40 -5.58 8.25 22.75
CA ILE A 40 -6.10 7.21 23.65
C ILE A 40 -6.16 7.75 25.09
N ASN A 41 -5.06 8.33 25.59
CA ASN A 41 -4.96 8.84 26.96
C ASN A 41 -5.95 9.99 27.24
N THR A 42 -6.26 10.80 26.22
CA THR A 42 -7.25 11.87 26.29
C THR A 42 -8.67 11.42 25.93
N LYS A 43 -8.88 10.11 25.75
CA LYS A 43 -10.17 9.47 25.43
C LYS A 43 -10.86 10.02 24.19
N LYS A 44 -10.06 10.44 23.19
CA LYS A 44 -10.56 10.90 21.88
C LYS A 44 -10.70 9.76 20.89
N VAL A 45 -9.89 8.71 21.09
CA VAL A 45 -9.94 7.43 20.38
C VAL A 45 -9.93 6.34 21.44
N GLY A 46 -10.65 5.25 21.20
CA GLY A 46 -10.61 4.11 22.10
C GLY A 46 -9.26 3.38 22.04
N ASN A 47 -9.01 2.51 23.02
CA ASN A 47 -7.71 1.84 23.18
C ASN A 47 -7.61 0.52 22.39
N SER A 48 -8.68 0.10 21.71
CA SER A 48 -8.67 -1.11 20.88
C SER A 48 -8.05 -0.84 19.50
N PRO A 49 -7.37 -1.84 18.91
CA PRO A 49 -6.85 -1.72 17.55
C PRO A 49 -7.92 -1.36 16.51
N GLU A 50 -9.14 -1.87 16.68
CA GLU A 50 -10.29 -1.64 15.80
C GLU A 50 -10.77 -0.19 15.84
N GLU A 51 -10.82 0.42 17.02
CA GLU A 51 -11.20 1.83 17.17
C GLU A 51 -10.13 2.77 16.59
N VAL A 52 -8.85 2.44 16.78
CA VAL A 52 -7.74 3.19 16.16
C VAL A 52 -7.79 3.03 14.64
N ALA A 53 -8.01 1.82 14.13
CA ALA A 53 -8.15 1.57 12.70
C ALA A 53 -9.33 2.36 12.08
N ALA A 54 -10.48 2.37 12.75
CA ALA A 54 -11.64 3.16 12.33
C ALA A 54 -11.34 4.67 12.33
N PHE A 55 -10.59 5.15 13.32
CA PHE A 55 -10.13 6.54 13.38
C PHE A 55 -9.20 6.88 12.21
N LEU A 56 -8.22 6.03 11.89
CA LEU A 56 -7.29 6.24 10.78
C LEU A 56 -8.01 6.23 9.42
N LYS A 57 -9.01 5.36 9.25
CA LYS A 57 -9.81 5.27 8.02
C LYS A 57 -10.70 6.49 7.83
N ASN A 58 -11.17 7.09 8.92
CA ASN A 58 -12.00 8.28 8.88
C ASN A 58 -11.13 9.55 8.72
N ASN A 59 -10.62 9.75 7.49
CA ASN A 59 -9.71 10.84 7.13
C ASN A 59 -10.34 12.26 7.23
N THR A 60 -11.58 12.40 7.72
CA THR A 60 -12.24 13.70 7.91
C THR A 60 -11.59 14.58 8.98
N ALA A 61 -10.61 14.06 9.73
CA ALA A 61 -10.01 14.73 10.86
C ALA A 61 -8.74 15.56 10.51
N GLY A 62 -8.20 15.43 9.29
CA GLY A 62 -6.95 16.10 8.88
C GLY A 62 -5.69 15.27 9.18
N LEU A 63 -5.81 13.94 9.19
CA LEU A 63 -4.68 13.03 9.27
C LEU A 63 -3.92 13.07 7.95
N SER A 64 -2.60 12.99 8.01
CA SER A 64 -1.78 12.87 6.80
C SER A 64 -1.81 11.43 6.31
N GLU A 65 -2.28 11.21 5.07
CA GLU A 65 -2.34 9.88 4.45
C GLU A 65 -0.97 9.19 4.33
N THR A 66 0.11 9.96 4.16
CA THR A 66 1.49 9.46 4.21
C THR A 66 1.81 8.90 5.58
N VAL A 67 1.48 9.66 6.64
CA VAL A 67 1.74 9.26 8.03
C VAL A 67 0.87 8.07 8.44
N ILE A 68 -0.36 7.97 7.92
CA ILE A 68 -1.21 6.79 8.08
C ILE A 68 -0.52 5.55 7.51
N GLY A 69 -0.05 5.62 6.26
CA GLY A 69 0.69 4.53 5.63
C GLY A 69 1.93 4.14 6.42
N ASP A 70 2.75 5.12 6.81
CA ASP A 70 3.96 4.88 7.59
C ASP A 70 3.68 4.16 8.92
N TYR A 71 2.60 4.54 9.61
CA TYR A 71 2.16 3.93 10.86
C TYR A 71 1.62 2.51 10.67
N LEU A 72 0.80 2.27 9.64
CA LEU A 72 0.31 0.93 9.30
C LEU A 72 1.47 0.00 8.91
N GLY A 73 2.56 0.56 8.39
CA GLY A 73 3.80 -0.15 8.11
C GLY A 73 4.74 -0.30 9.30
N GLU A 74 4.39 0.09 10.53
CA GLU A 74 5.29 -0.09 11.68
C GLU A 74 5.34 -1.53 12.17
N ARG A 75 6.46 -1.89 12.82
CA ARG A 75 6.68 -3.25 13.40
C ARG A 75 6.30 -3.34 14.87
N GLU A 76 5.91 -2.23 15.47
CA GLU A 76 5.48 -2.18 16.86
C GLU A 76 4.21 -3.02 17.05
N GLU A 77 4.14 -3.84 18.10
CA GLU A 77 3.07 -4.84 18.28
C GLU A 77 1.66 -4.23 18.22
N PHE A 78 1.45 -3.06 18.84
CA PHE A 78 0.17 -2.38 18.78
C PHE A 78 -0.14 -1.85 17.37
N ALA A 79 0.84 -1.23 16.70
CA ALA A 79 0.67 -0.72 15.33
C ALA A 79 0.39 -1.85 14.33
N LEU A 80 1.05 -3.01 14.48
CA LEU A 80 0.75 -4.21 13.71
C LEU A 80 -0.70 -4.65 13.90
N ARG A 81 -1.16 -4.78 15.15
CA ARG A 81 -2.57 -5.14 15.42
C ARG A 81 -3.55 -4.12 14.81
N VAL A 82 -3.21 -2.84 14.84
CA VAL A 82 -4.01 -1.78 14.18
C VAL A 82 -4.01 -1.98 12.66
N MET A 83 -2.88 -2.32 12.04
CA MET A 83 -2.82 -2.63 10.60
C MET A 83 -3.70 -3.82 10.25
N HIS A 84 -3.64 -4.90 11.02
CA HIS A 84 -4.53 -6.06 10.83
C HIS A 84 -6.00 -5.64 10.92
N ALA A 85 -6.40 -4.92 11.97
CA ALA A 85 -7.77 -4.42 12.13
C ALA A 85 -8.18 -3.45 11.00
N TYR A 86 -7.26 -2.63 10.52
CA TYR A 86 -7.48 -1.70 9.41
C TYR A 86 -7.81 -2.44 8.13
N VAL A 87 -6.99 -3.42 7.75
CA VAL A 87 -7.23 -4.24 6.54
C VAL A 87 -8.46 -5.12 6.72
N ASP A 88 -8.66 -5.73 7.89
CA ASP A 88 -9.84 -6.56 8.18
C ASP A 88 -11.15 -5.78 8.20
N SER A 89 -11.10 -4.44 8.31
CA SER A 89 -12.28 -3.57 8.16
C SER A 89 -12.76 -3.44 6.71
N PHE A 90 -11.97 -3.86 5.71
CA PHE A 90 -12.36 -3.81 4.30
C PHE A 90 -13.24 -5.00 3.94
N ASN A 91 -14.29 -4.74 3.18
CA ASN A 91 -15.13 -5.77 2.60
C ASN A 91 -14.88 -5.83 1.10
N PHE A 92 -14.11 -6.82 0.66
CA PHE A 92 -13.78 -7.04 -0.75
C PHE A 92 -14.73 -8.03 -1.44
N LYS A 93 -15.81 -8.44 -0.75
CA LYS A 93 -16.75 -9.42 -1.30
C LYS A 93 -17.34 -8.89 -2.61
N SER A 94 -17.30 -9.72 -3.64
CA SER A 94 -17.82 -9.40 -4.98
C SER A 94 -17.10 -8.27 -5.71
N MET A 95 -15.93 -7.83 -5.21
CA MET A 95 -15.04 -6.94 -5.95
C MET A 95 -14.04 -7.78 -6.74
N ASP A 96 -13.77 -7.40 -7.99
CA ASP A 96 -12.62 -7.97 -8.69
C ASP A 96 -11.31 -7.51 -8.04
N PHE A 97 -10.19 -8.18 -8.36
CA PHE A 97 -8.92 -7.91 -7.71
C PHE A 97 -8.41 -6.48 -7.96
N GLY A 98 -8.61 -5.95 -9.18
CA GLY A 98 -8.23 -4.60 -9.57
C GLY A 98 -9.06 -3.54 -8.84
N GLU A 99 -10.36 -3.77 -8.64
CA GLU A 99 -11.25 -2.94 -7.84
C GLU A 99 -10.86 -2.96 -6.36
N ALA A 100 -10.61 -4.15 -5.80
CA ALA A 100 -10.27 -4.31 -4.40
C ALA A 100 -8.95 -3.61 -4.04
N ILE A 101 -7.90 -3.79 -4.85
CA ILE A 101 -6.60 -3.17 -4.59
C ILE A 101 -6.66 -1.64 -4.74
N ARG A 102 -7.45 -1.13 -5.71
CA ARG A 102 -7.72 0.32 -5.81
C ARG A 102 -8.43 0.86 -4.59
N PHE A 103 -9.51 0.19 -4.19
CA PHE A 103 -10.30 0.61 -3.04
C PHE A 103 -9.45 0.63 -1.77
N PHE A 104 -8.57 -0.36 -1.62
CA PHE A 104 -7.64 -0.45 -0.50
C PHE A 104 -6.60 0.67 -0.50
N LEU A 105 -5.90 0.89 -1.63
CA LEU A 105 -4.82 1.88 -1.77
C LEU A 105 -5.31 3.33 -1.83
N CYS A 106 -6.61 3.56 -1.99
CA CYS A 106 -7.20 4.89 -1.94
C CYS A 106 -7.07 5.52 -0.53
N GLY A 107 -7.11 4.73 0.53
CA GLY A 107 -7.22 5.23 1.91
C GLY A 107 -5.94 5.81 2.52
N PHE A 108 -4.76 5.53 1.95
CA PHE A 108 -3.47 5.95 2.49
C PHE A 108 -2.40 5.91 1.40
N ARG A 109 -1.23 6.50 1.67
CA ARG A 109 -0.08 6.39 0.77
C ARG A 109 0.82 5.24 1.20
N LEU A 110 1.23 4.38 0.27
CA LEU A 110 2.15 3.29 0.60
C LEU A 110 3.49 3.85 1.14
N PRO A 111 4.08 3.23 2.18
CA PRO A 111 5.40 3.57 2.66
C PRO A 111 6.47 3.40 1.58
N GLY A 112 7.61 4.07 1.73
CA GLY A 112 8.75 3.93 0.80
C GLY A 112 9.61 2.70 1.07
N GLU A 113 9.57 2.17 2.29
CA GLU A 113 10.40 1.04 2.70
C GLU A 113 9.77 -0.31 2.31
N ALA A 114 10.51 -1.12 1.56
CA ALA A 114 10.04 -2.41 1.04
C ALA A 114 9.43 -3.32 2.13
N GLN A 115 10.07 -3.41 3.30
CA GLN A 115 9.60 -4.22 4.43
C GLN A 115 8.26 -3.76 5.02
N LYS A 116 7.89 -2.48 4.85
CA LYS A 116 6.61 -1.94 5.32
C LYS A 116 5.50 -2.25 4.30
N ILE A 117 5.79 -2.06 3.02
CA ILE A 117 4.89 -2.43 1.91
C ILE A 117 4.55 -3.92 1.99
N ASP A 118 5.57 -4.77 2.19
CA ASP A 118 5.44 -6.22 2.32
C ASP A 118 4.37 -6.64 3.32
N ARG A 119 4.46 -6.17 4.56
CA ARG A 119 3.48 -6.46 5.62
C ARG A 119 2.06 -6.01 5.28
N ILE A 120 1.92 -4.87 4.62
CA ILE A 120 0.60 -4.33 4.24
C ILE A 120 0.01 -5.17 3.10
N MET A 121 0.82 -5.54 2.10
CA MET A 121 0.37 -6.32 0.94
C MET A 121 0.06 -7.78 1.30
N GLU A 122 0.85 -8.40 2.18
CA GLU A 122 0.57 -9.74 2.70
C GLU A 122 -0.80 -9.79 3.38
N LYS A 123 -1.08 -8.81 4.27
CA LYS A 123 -2.37 -8.74 4.95
C LYS A 123 -3.52 -8.41 3.98
N PHE A 124 -3.30 -7.58 2.98
CA PHE A 124 -4.28 -7.33 1.92
C PHE A 124 -4.65 -8.61 1.16
N ALA A 125 -3.65 -9.40 0.76
CA ALA A 125 -3.85 -10.65 0.04
C ALA A 125 -4.64 -11.67 0.87
N GLU A 126 -4.25 -11.85 2.14
CA GLU A 126 -4.99 -12.69 3.10
C GLU A 126 -6.47 -12.27 3.17
N ARG A 127 -6.72 -10.96 3.29
CA ARG A 127 -8.07 -10.42 3.41
C ARG A 127 -8.87 -10.59 2.12
N TYR A 128 -8.26 -10.39 0.95
CA TYR A 128 -8.92 -10.57 -0.34
C TYR A 128 -9.39 -12.01 -0.52
N CYS A 129 -8.51 -12.99 -0.30
CA CYS A 129 -8.85 -14.42 -0.39
C CYS A 129 -9.92 -14.82 0.62
N LYS A 130 -9.89 -14.27 1.84
CA LYS A 130 -10.94 -14.52 2.85
C LYS A 130 -12.30 -14.00 2.41
N CYS A 131 -12.36 -12.88 1.68
CA CYS A 131 -13.59 -12.34 1.12
C CYS A 131 -14.05 -13.06 -0.16
N ASN A 132 -13.11 -13.62 -0.93
CA ASN A 132 -13.33 -14.25 -2.23
C ASN A 132 -12.57 -15.59 -2.30
N PRO A 133 -13.07 -16.65 -1.64
CA PRO A 133 -12.35 -17.91 -1.46
C PRO A 133 -12.12 -18.70 -2.76
N ASP A 134 -12.93 -18.45 -3.79
CA ASP A 134 -12.86 -19.16 -5.08
C ASP A 134 -11.97 -18.44 -6.12
N SER A 135 -11.37 -17.30 -5.76
CA SER A 135 -10.61 -16.47 -6.71
C SER A 135 -9.20 -16.97 -6.99
N PHE A 136 -8.52 -17.55 -5.99
CA PHE A 136 -7.13 -18.01 -6.09
C PHE A 136 -6.93 -19.28 -5.28
N THR A 137 -5.93 -20.09 -5.64
CA THR A 137 -5.60 -21.32 -4.89
C THR A 137 -5.01 -21.00 -3.51
N SER A 138 -4.24 -19.91 -3.40
CA SER A 138 -3.60 -19.50 -2.15
C SER A 138 -3.54 -17.97 -1.99
N ALA A 139 -3.33 -17.51 -0.75
CA ALA A 139 -3.08 -16.10 -0.47
C ALA A 139 -1.74 -15.61 -1.07
N ASP A 140 -0.79 -16.53 -1.27
CA ASP A 140 0.50 -16.23 -1.90
C ASP A 140 0.30 -15.80 -3.36
N THR A 141 -0.63 -16.43 -4.09
CA THR A 141 -1.01 -16.01 -5.45
C THR A 141 -1.57 -14.59 -5.47
N ALA A 142 -2.48 -14.26 -4.53
CA ALA A 142 -3.02 -12.91 -4.41
C ALA A 142 -1.94 -11.89 -4.03
N TYR A 143 -0.99 -12.26 -3.17
CA TYR A 143 0.13 -11.43 -2.79
C TYR A 143 1.05 -11.12 -3.99
N VAL A 144 1.49 -12.14 -4.72
CA VAL A 144 2.33 -11.96 -5.91
C VAL A 144 1.60 -11.12 -6.96
N LEU A 145 0.31 -11.38 -7.18
CA LEU A 145 -0.50 -10.61 -8.11
C LEU A 145 -0.65 -9.14 -7.68
N ALA A 146 -0.75 -8.85 -6.37
CA ALA A 146 -0.81 -7.48 -5.86
C ALA A 146 0.45 -6.69 -6.24
N TYR A 147 1.63 -7.31 -6.09
CA TYR A 147 2.90 -6.73 -6.53
C TYR A 147 2.94 -6.50 -8.03
N SER A 148 2.55 -7.51 -8.82
CA SER A 148 2.46 -7.38 -10.28
C SER A 148 1.56 -6.21 -10.71
N VAL A 149 0.44 -6.00 -10.03
CA VAL A 149 -0.47 -4.87 -10.29
C VAL A 149 0.15 -3.53 -9.93
N ILE A 150 0.83 -3.42 -8.78
CA ILE A 150 1.52 -2.18 -8.39
C ILE A 150 2.63 -1.85 -9.40
N MET A 151 3.42 -2.84 -9.81
CA MET A 151 4.45 -2.68 -10.84
C MET A 151 3.85 -2.23 -12.18
N LEU A 152 2.76 -2.86 -12.62
CA LEU A 152 2.06 -2.46 -13.84
C LEU A 152 1.53 -1.03 -13.75
N ASN A 153 0.98 -0.62 -12.60
CA ASN A 153 0.48 0.74 -12.43
C ASN A 153 1.61 1.76 -12.59
N THR A 154 2.77 1.52 -11.96
CA THR A 154 3.92 2.42 -12.11
C THR A 154 4.49 2.41 -13.51
N ASP A 155 4.61 1.23 -14.13
CA ASP A 155 5.03 1.11 -15.53
C ASP A 155 4.11 1.92 -16.46
N ALA A 156 2.80 1.71 -16.38
CA ALA A 156 1.83 2.32 -17.28
C ALA A 156 1.74 3.84 -17.13
N HIS A 157 1.75 4.36 -15.90
CA HIS A 157 1.43 5.77 -15.61
C HIS A 157 2.64 6.67 -15.34
N ASN A 158 3.86 6.12 -15.16
CA ASN A 158 5.07 6.93 -15.01
C ASN A 158 5.63 7.38 -16.38
N ASN A 159 5.64 8.69 -16.66
CA ASN A 159 6.13 9.26 -17.91
C ASN A 159 7.62 8.98 -18.22
N MET A 160 8.42 8.61 -17.21
CA MET A 160 9.84 8.30 -17.39
C MET A 160 10.07 6.92 -18.03
N VAL A 161 9.09 6.02 -17.93
CA VAL A 161 9.14 4.70 -18.55
C VAL A 161 8.79 4.83 -20.03
N LYS A 162 9.79 4.68 -20.90
CA LYS A 162 9.66 4.84 -22.36
C LYS A 162 9.05 3.62 -23.05
N GLU A 163 9.46 2.43 -22.64
CA GLU A 163 8.93 1.16 -23.13
C GLU A 163 7.99 0.59 -22.07
N LYS A 164 6.68 0.63 -22.35
CA LYS A 164 5.64 0.12 -21.44
C LYS A 164 5.51 -1.39 -21.58
N MET A 165 5.22 -2.05 -20.47
CA MET A 165 4.82 -3.45 -20.43
C MET A 165 3.57 -3.65 -21.28
N THR A 166 3.61 -4.58 -22.23
CA THR A 166 2.42 -4.93 -23.00
C THR A 166 1.52 -5.89 -22.23
N LYS A 167 0.27 -6.05 -22.67
CA LYS A 167 -0.64 -7.07 -22.11
C LYS A 167 -0.05 -8.47 -22.17
N SER A 168 0.63 -8.81 -23.28
CA SER A 168 1.30 -10.10 -23.44
C SER A 168 2.44 -10.26 -22.43
N ASP A 169 3.22 -9.22 -22.20
CA ASP A 169 4.29 -9.23 -21.20
C ASP A 169 3.72 -9.42 -19.80
N PHE A 170 2.63 -8.72 -19.46
CA PHE A 170 1.96 -8.87 -18.16
C PHE A 170 1.46 -10.31 -17.92
N ILE A 171 0.82 -10.91 -18.92
CA ILE A 171 0.37 -12.31 -18.85
C ILE A 171 1.57 -13.25 -18.68
N GLN A 172 2.62 -13.06 -19.50
CA GLN A 172 3.81 -13.89 -19.44
C GLN A 172 4.54 -13.79 -18.10
N ASN A 173 4.66 -12.58 -17.56
CA ASN A 173 5.28 -12.32 -16.27
C ASN A 173 4.54 -13.05 -15.14
N ASN A 174 3.22 -13.20 -15.22
CA ASN A 174 2.39 -13.86 -14.21
C ASN A 174 2.14 -15.37 -14.48
N ARG A 175 2.90 -16.02 -15.37
CA ARG A 175 2.79 -17.48 -15.55
C ARG A 175 3.25 -18.22 -14.30
N GLY A 176 2.53 -19.25 -13.88
CA GLY A 176 2.89 -20.13 -12.77
C GLY A 176 2.64 -19.58 -11.36
N ILE A 177 2.01 -18.41 -11.21
CA ILE A 177 1.83 -17.76 -9.90
C ILE A 177 0.76 -18.45 -9.02
N ASP A 178 -0.09 -19.30 -9.59
CA ASP A 178 -1.13 -20.02 -8.88
C ASP A 178 -0.66 -21.44 -8.52
N ASP A 179 0.25 -21.53 -7.53
CA ASP A 179 0.91 -22.78 -7.10
C ASP A 179 1.54 -23.58 -8.26
N GLY A 180 2.17 -22.86 -9.20
CA GLY A 180 2.78 -23.43 -10.39
C GLY A 180 1.84 -23.57 -11.59
N LYS A 181 0.57 -23.16 -11.47
CA LYS A 181 -0.39 -23.03 -12.58
C LYS A 181 -0.51 -21.59 -13.04
N ASP A 182 -1.02 -21.41 -14.26
CA ASP A 182 -1.32 -20.11 -14.83
C ASP A 182 -2.75 -19.67 -14.42
N LEU A 183 -2.90 -18.39 -14.08
CA LEU A 183 -4.23 -17.78 -14.01
C LEU A 183 -4.82 -17.64 -15.42
N PRO A 184 -6.16 -17.61 -15.58
CA PRO A 184 -6.79 -17.47 -16.89
C PRO A 184 -6.27 -16.22 -17.64
N GLU A 185 -5.90 -16.38 -18.91
CA GLU A 185 -5.37 -15.28 -19.71
C GLU A 185 -6.39 -14.14 -19.88
N GLU A 186 -7.68 -14.46 -20.00
CA GLU A 186 -8.72 -13.41 -20.07
C GLU A 186 -8.81 -12.61 -18.78
N TYR A 187 -8.62 -13.26 -17.62
CA TYR A 187 -8.63 -12.59 -16.32
C TYR A 187 -7.45 -11.62 -16.17
N LEU A 188 -6.23 -12.07 -16.47
CA LEU A 188 -5.04 -11.23 -16.44
C LEU A 188 -5.11 -10.11 -17.49
N GLY A 189 -5.66 -10.39 -18.67
CA GLY A 189 -5.87 -9.41 -19.72
C GLY A 189 -6.87 -8.31 -19.35
N ALA A 190 -7.97 -8.68 -18.69
CA ALA A 190 -8.96 -7.73 -18.18
C ALA A 190 -8.37 -6.86 -17.06
N LEU A 191 -7.64 -7.48 -16.12
CA LEU A 191 -6.94 -6.77 -15.04
C LEU A 191 -5.94 -5.76 -15.62
N TYR A 192 -5.13 -6.17 -16.60
CA TYR A 192 -4.21 -5.27 -17.29
C TYR A 192 -4.94 -4.05 -17.89
N ASP A 193 -6.02 -4.29 -18.65
CA ASP A 193 -6.77 -3.22 -19.28
C ASP A 193 -7.35 -2.25 -18.24
N GLN A 194 -7.86 -2.77 -17.12
CA GLN A 194 -8.35 -1.95 -16.02
C GLN A 194 -7.25 -1.06 -15.44
N ILE A 195 -6.06 -1.61 -15.16
CA ILE A 195 -4.90 -0.87 -14.60
C ILE A 195 -4.37 0.18 -15.56
N VAL A 196 -4.21 -0.15 -16.84
CA VAL A 196 -3.71 0.80 -17.85
C VAL A 196 -4.73 1.89 -18.15
N LYS A 197 -6.02 1.55 -18.19
CA LYS A 197 -7.08 2.52 -18.49
C LYS A 197 -7.30 3.54 -17.36
N ASN A 198 -7.18 3.10 -16.12
CA ASN A 198 -7.42 3.95 -14.96
C ASN A 198 -6.25 3.84 -13.99
N GLU A 199 -5.61 4.94 -13.62
CA GLU A 199 -4.51 4.93 -12.66
C GLU A 199 -5.00 4.57 -11.25
N ILE A 200 -4.24 3.77 -10.51
CA ILE A 200 -4.44 3.60 -9.07
C ILE A 200 -3.94 4.87 -8.39
N LYS A 201 -4.87 5.76 -8.04
CA LYS A 201 -4.56 7.01 -7.34
C LYS A 201 -4.64 6.84 -5.84
N MET A 202 -3.66 7.39 -5.13
CA MET A 202 -3.68 7.53 -3.68
C MET A 202 -4.21 8.94 -3.38
N ASN A 203 -5.13 9.10 -2.41
CA ASN A 203 -5.94 10.32 -2.28
C ASN A 203 -5.15 11.63 -2.05
N ALA A 204 -3.92 11.58 -1.57
CA ALA A 204 -3.05 12.75 -1.37
C ALA A 204 -2.88 13.63 -2.61
N ASP A 205 -3.00 13.05 -3.81
CA ASP A 205 -2.84 13.76 -5.09
C ASP A 205 -4.04 14.64 -5.47
N SER A 206 -5.18 14.48 -4.78
CA SER A 206 -6.43 15.22 -5.08
C SER A 206 -6.54 16.60 -4.41
N SER A 207 -5.60 16.96 -3.54
CA SER A 207 -5.67 18.16 -2.70
C SER A 207 -4.96 19.43 -3.24
N LEU A 208 -4.49 19.43 -4.50
CA LEU A 208 -3.84 20.59 -5.11
C LEU A 208 -4.68 21.16 -6.27
N PRO A 209 -5.11 22.44 -6.23
CA PRO A 209 -5.71 23.09 -7.39
C PRO A 209 -4.65 23.20 -8.52
N GLN A 210 -4.92 22.57 -9.65
CA GLN A 210 -4.11 22.72 -10.86
C GLN A 210 -4.24 24.15 -11.40
N ASN A 211 -3.26 25.00 -11.12
CA ASN A 211 -3.09 26.25 -11.86
C ASN A 211 -1.88 26.14 -12.79
N LYS A 212 -2.13 26.30 -14.09
CA LYS A 212 -1.13 26.24 -15.16
C LYS A 212 -0.17 27.43 -15.03
N GLN A 213 1.08 27.18 -14.65
CA GLN A 213 2.21 27.97 -15.11
C GLN A 213 3.53 27.22 -14.92
N ALA A 214 4.22 27.01 -16.06
CA ALA A 214 5.59 26.54 -16.10
C ALA A 214 6.52 27.62 -15.56
N ASN A 215 7.27 27.31 -14.51
CA ASN A 215 8.68 27.64 -14.34
C ASN A 215 9.20 27.11 -12.99
N SER A 216 10.21 26.24 -13.08
CA SER A 216 11.30 26.01 -12.14
C SER A 216 11.02 25.77 -10.65
N LEU A 217 11.24 24.50 -10.28
CA LEU A 217 11.89 24.01 -9.05
C LEU A 217 11.15 24.22 -7.72
N ASN A 218 10.43 23.15 -7.33
CA ASN A 218 10.34 22.54 -5.99
C ASN A 218 8.90 22.21 -5.58
N LYS A 219 8.39 21.04 -6.01
CA LYS A 219 7.50 20.18 -5.21
C LYS A 219 7.23 18.88 -5.98
N LEU A 220 8.20 17.98 -5.99
CA LEU A 220 8.13 16.72 -6.72
C LEU A 220 7.87 15.58 -5.73
N SER A 221 6.96 14.69 -6.14
CA SER A 221 6.39 13.57 -5.40
C SER A 221 7.46 12.78 -4.65
N GLY A 222 7.13 12.21 -3.49
CA GLY A 222 8.08 11.53 -2.59
C GLY A 222 8.64 10.21 -3.12
N MET A 223 9.24 10.22 -4.31
CA MET A 223 10.15 9.24 -4.90
C MET A 223 11.58 9.82 -5.07
N ASP A 224 11.79 11.13 -4.84
CA ASP A 224 13.07 11.82 -5.11
C ASP A 224 14.27 11.42 -4.21
N GLY A 225 14.07 10.65 -3.13
CA GLY A 225 15.17 10.22 -2.26
C GLY A 225 16.16 9.27 -2.93
N LEU A 226 15.88 8.86 -4.17
CA LEU A 226 16.48 7.71 -4.82
C LEU A 226 17.06 8.04 -6.20
N LEU A 227 16.98 9.30 -6.61
CA LEU A 227 17.33 9.76 -7.94
C LEU A 227 18.74 10.35 -8.09
N ASN A 228 19.59 10.34 -7.06
CA ASN A 228 20.87 11.07 -7.08
C ASN A 228 22.15 10.22 -7.13
N LEU A 229 22.10 8.94 -7.55
CA LEU A 229 23.28 8.07 -7.45
C LEU A 229 23.70 7.27 -8.70
N VAL A 230 23.22 7.50 -9.93
CA VAL A 230 23.77 6.73 -11.07
C VAL A 230 23.92 7.55 -12.35
N ASN A 231 25.18 7.87 -12.65
CA ASN A 231 25.65 8.27 -13.97
C ASN A 231 25.62 7.01 -14.87
N TRP A 232 24.63 6.95 -15.77
CA TRP A 232 24.30 5.78 -16.60
C TRP A 232 25.45 5.42 -17.56
N LYS A 233 26.01 4.21 -17.45
CA LYS A 233 26.75 3.56 -18.55
C LYS A 233 26.02 2.30 -18.95
N GLN A 234 25.69 2.25 -20.24
CA GLN A 234 25.03 1.15 -20.94
C GLN A 234 25.78 -0.16 -20.76
N THR A 235 25.05 -1.26 -20.61
CA THR A 235 25.47 -2.52 -21.22
C THR A 235 24.24 -3.36 -21.55
N GLU A 236 24.23 -3.82 -22.80
CA GLU A 236 23.21 -4.63 -23.45
C GLU A 236 23.18 -6.05 -22.85
N GLU A 237 21.98 -6.62 -22.74
CA GLU A 237 21.59 -7.94 -23.29
C GLU A 237 20.16 -8.31 -22.85
N LYS A 238 19.25 -8.53 -23.80
CA LYS A 238 17.96 -9.23 -23.61
C LYS A 238 18.25 -10.73 -23.74
N PRO A 239 17.92 -11.55 -22.73
CA PRO A 239 16.64 -12.28 -22.80
C PRO A 239 15.97 -12.42 -21.41
N LEU A 240 14.64 -12.26 -21.38
CA LEU A 240 13.78 -12.09 -20.19
C LEU A 240 14.10 -10.78 -19.45
N GLY A 241 13.30 -9.75 -19.73
CA GLY A 241 13.38 -8.51 -18.96
C GLY A 241 13.29 -8.78 -17.46
N ALA A 242 13.96 -7.96 -16.65
CA ALA A 242 14.14 -8.13 -15.21
C ALA A 242 12.89 -8.58 -14.42
N ASN A 243 11.69 -8.23 -14.89
CA ASN A 243 10.41 -8.62 -14.30
C ASN A 243 10.12 -10.14 -14.37
N GLY A 244 10.49 -10.82 -15.46
CA GLY A 244 10.32 -12.27 -15.60
C GLY A 244 11.29 -13.06 -14.74
N LEU A 245 12.50 -12.53 -14.50
CA LEU A 245 13.48 -13.11 -13.60
C LEU A 245 13.06 -12.99 -12.13
N LEU A 246 12.45 -11.85 -11.75
CA LEU A 246 11.91 -11.66 -10.40
C LEU A 246 10.80 -12.67 -10.09
N ILE A 247 9.82 -12.82 -10.98
CA ILE A 247 8.70 -13.73 -10.74
C ILE A 247 9.16 -15.19 -10.76
N GLY A 248 10.09 -15.57 -11.65
CA GLY A 248 10.72 -16.89 -11.61
C GLY A 248 11.45 -17.17 -10.30
N HIS A 249 12.20 -16.19 -9.76
CA HIS A 249 12.97 -16.38 -8.53
C HIS A 249 12.08 -16.42 -7.27
N ILE A 250 11.02 -15.61 -7.24
CA ILE A 250 9.97 -15.71 -6.21
C ILE A 250 9.36 -17.11 -6.26
N GLN A 251 8.93 -17.58 -7.43
CA GLN A 251 8.34 -18.91 -7.60
C GLN A 251 9.28 -20.07 -7.23
N GLU A 252 10.58 -20.00 -7.56
CA GLU A 252 11.57 -21.03 -7.21
C GLU A 252 11.78 -21.14 -5.70
N GLN A 253 11.80 -20.01 -4.99
CA GLN A 253 11.97 -19.98 -3.53
C GLN A 253 10.74 -20.51 -2.78
N PHE A 254 9.53 -20.31 -3.32
CA PHE A 254 8.31 -20.91 -2.79
C PHE A 254 8.24 -22.42 -3.08
N LYS A 255 8.61 -22.87 -4.29
CA LYS A 255 8.71 -24.31 -4.63
C LYS A 255 9.73 -25.07 -3.76
N ALA A 256 10.79 -24.41 -3.30
CA ALA A 256 11.75 -25.01 -2.37
C ALA A 256 11.22 -25.15 -0.92
N LYS A 257 10.08 -24.51 -0.58
CA LYS A 257 9.57 -24.39 0.80
C LYS A 257 8.18 -25.02 1.04
N THR A 258 7.53 -25.55 0.01
CA THR A 258 6.24 -26.28 0.07
C THR A 258 6.25 -27.60 0.85
N GLY A 259 7.33 -27.91 1.58
CA GLY A 259 7.47 -29.12 2.39
C GLY A 259 7.02 -29.02 3.86
N LYS A 260 6.59 -27.85 4.36
CA LYS A 260 6.15 -27.72 5.76
C LYS A 260 4.88 -26.88 5.90
N SER A 261 3.76 -27.59 6.00
CA SER A 261 2.47 -27.08 6.45
C SER A 261 2.54 -26.77 7.95
N GLU A 262 2.45 -25.49 8.31
CA GLU A 262 1.70 -25.02 9.48
C GLU A 262 1.63 -23.49 9.45
N SER A 263 0.47 -22.95 9.80
CA SER A 263 0.16 -21.52 9.98
C SER A 263 1.16 -20.86 10.95
N ALA A 264 2.28 -20.37 10.42
CA ALA A 264 3.28 -19.64 11.19
C ALA A 264 3.80 -18.47 10.34
N TYR A 265 3.43 -17.25 10.72
CA TYR A 265 3.93 -15.97 10.22
C TYR A 265 5.31 -16.08 9.53
N HIS A 266 5.35 -15.86 8.22
CA HIS A 266 6.57 -16.00 7.43
C HIS A 266 7.20 -14.63 7.20
N HIS A 267 8.16 -14.26 8.05
CA HIS A 267 9.06 -13.13 7.77
C HIS A 267 9.97 -13.50 6.59
N ILE A 268 9.81 -12.86 5.42
CA ILE A 268 10.77 -12.99 4.31
C ILE A 268 12.05 -12.26 4.73
N SER A 269 12.95 -12.99 5.38
CA SER A 269 14.24 -12.49 5.88
C SER A 269 15.36 -12.56 4.84
N ASP A 270 15.07 -12.95 3.60
CA ASP A 270 16.12 -13.15 2.60
C ASP A 270 16.53 -11.81 1.99
N VAL A 271 17.67 -11.33 2.46
CA VAL A 271 18.31 -10.09 2.02
C VAL A 271 18.54 -10.10 0.50
N ALA A 272 18.68 -11.26 -0.15
CA ALA A 272 18.86 -11.34 -1.60
C ALA A 272 17.60 -10.97 -2.39
N ILE A 273 16.41 -11.35 -1.91
CA ILE A 273 15.11 -11.04 -2.55
C ILE A 273 14.81 -9.55 -2.38
N LEU A 274 14.95 -9.03 -1.15
CA LEU A 274 14.79 -7.60 -0.87
C LEU A 274 15.82 -6.74 -1.63
N ARG A 275 17.05 -7.22 -1.77
CA ARG A 275 18.12 -6.52 -2.49
C ARG A 275 17.94 -6.57 -4.01
N PHE A 276 17.47 -7.67 -4.59
CA PHE A 276 17.15 -7.73 -6.02
C PHE A 276 15.89 -6.91 -6.36
N MET A 277 14.86 -6.96 -5.50
CA MET A 277 13.69 -6.07 -5.59
C MET A 277 14.10 -4.60 -5.54
N VAL A 278 15.02 -4.21 -4.65
CA VAL A 278 15.51 -2.82 -4.50
C VAL A 278 16.48 -2.39 -5.61
N GLU A 279 17.45 -3.23 -5.99
CA GLU A 279 18.53 -2.88 -6.93
C GLU A 279 18.14 -3.03 -8.40
N VAL A 280 17.23 -3.95 -8.75
CA VAL A 280 16.92 -4.31 -10.15
C VAL A 280 15.53 -3.86 -10.59
N CYS A 281 14.51 -4.01 -9.74
CA CYS A 281 13.13 -3.64 -10.08
C CYS A 281 12.74 -2.24 -9.60
N TRP A 282 13.31 -1.81 -8.47
CA TRP A 282 12.98 -0.54 -7.81
C TRP A 282 13.96 0.58 -8.20
N GLY A 283 15.19 0.26 -8.63
CA GLY A 283 16.15 1.24 -9.16
C GLY A 283 15.60 2.13 -10.29
N PRO A 284 14.90 1.58 -11.31
CA PRO A 284 14.19 2.37 -12.34
C PRO A 284 12.82 2.92 -11.90
N MET A 285 12.26 2.41 -10.79
CA MET A 285 10.96 2.81 -10.24
C MET A 285 11.07 4.01 -9.29
N LEU A 286 12.31 4.35 -8.95
CA LEU A 286 12.71 5.47 -8.12
C LEU A 286 13.77 6.37 -8.78
N ALA A 287 14.18 6.00 -10.00
CA ALA A 287 14.85 6.87 -10.96
C ALA A 287 13.80 7.56 -11.85
#